data_AF-A0A1V5P5D6-F1
#
_entry.id   AF-A0A1V5P5D6-F1
#
_cell.length_a   1.000
_cell.length_b   1.000
_cell.length_c   1.000
_cell.angle_alpha   90.00
_cell.angle_beta   90.00
_cell.angle_gamma   90.00
#
_symmetry.space_group_name_H-M   'P 1'
#
loop_
_entity.id
_entity.type
_entity.pdbx_description
1 polymer ?
#
loop_
_entity_poly.entity_id
_entity_poly.type
_entity_poly.pdbx_seq_one_letter_code
_entity_poly.pdbx_strand_id
1 'polypeptide(L)'
;MLHALCGSAEHAFIGIGSSNRYNSRNPFTLEETVDMLQLALAGRDNYTLIPVPDLDDGPRWRLMVRDIFGTLDAFVTDNPYVAHLLREDYLLLRPVALVPLEARVAVDGTMVRRELARGGDWRALVPPEIADYITSHHLDERFRREFGLETLALDSVVS
;
A
#
# COMPACT_ATOMS: atom_id res chain seq x y z
N MET A 1 -5.50 8.74 2.59
CA MET A 1 -6.50 7.74 2.15
C MET A 1 -6.95 6.85 3.30
N LEU A 2 -6.05 6.08 3.95
CA LEU A 2 -6.44 5.16 5.04
C LEU A 2 -7.15 5.85 6.21
N HIS A 3 -6.68 7.04 6.63
CA HIS A 3 -7.40 7.85 7.62
C HIS A 3 -8.84 8.18 7.24
N ALA A 4 -9.08 8.45 5.94
CA ALA A 4 -10.41 8.76 5.42
C ALA A 4 -11.30 7.50 5.35
N LEU A 5 -10.70 6.34 5.01
CA LEU A 5 -11.38 5.05 5.07
C LEU A 5 -11.84 4.74 6.51
N CYS A 6 -10.94 4.81 7.49
CA CYS A 6 -11.29 4.62 8.89
C CYS A 6 -12.29 5.67 9.41
N GLY A 7 -12.26 6.89 8.88
CA GLY A 7 -13.23 7.94 9.26
C GLY A 7 -14.62 7.77 8.63
N SER A 8 -14.75 6.92 7.60
CA SER A 8 -15.99 6.75 6.82
C SER A 8 -16.66 5.39 7.05
N ALA A 9 -16.13 4.58 7.98
CA ALA A 9 -16.62 3.23 8.27
C ALA A 9 -16.65 3.00 9.79
N GLU A 10 -17.58 2.16 10.26
CA GLU A 10 -17.58 1.67 11.65
C GLU A 10 -16.30 0.86 11.92
N HIS A 11 -15.93 -0.02 11.00
CA HIS A 11 -14.68 -0.78 11.05
C HIS A 11 -14.08 -0.93 9.65
N ALA A 12 -12.78 -0.68 9.49
CA ALA A 12 -12.10 -0.74 8.20
C ALA A 12 -11.19 -1.98 8.09
N PHE A 13 -11.44 -2.83 7.10
CA PHE A 13 -10.50 -3.90 6.73
C PHE A 13 -9.50 -3.37 5.68
N ILE A 14 -8.22 -3.41 6.00
CA ILE A 14 -7.14 -2.88 5.16
C ILE A 14 -6.30 -4.05 4.67
N GLY A 15 -6.45 -4.39 3.39
CA GLY A 15 -5.65 -5.42 2.72
C GLY A 15 -4.22 -4.94 2.45
N ILE A 16 -3.23 -5.68 2.96
CA ILE A 16 -1.82 -5.52 2.61
C ILE A 16 -1.54 -6.43 1.41
N GLY A 17 -1.66 -5.87 0.21
CA GLY A 17 -1.44 -6.59 -1.05
C GLY A 17 0.01 -7.06 -1.21
N SER A 18 0.23 -8.06 -2.07
CA SER A 18 1.54 -8.64 -2.35
C SER A 18 2.31 -9.06 -1.08
N SER A 19 1.60 -9.49 -0.03
CA SER A 19 2.20 -9.80 1.28
C SER A 19 3.21 -10.96 1.27
N ASN A 20 3.27 -11.71 0.17
CA ASN A 20 4.20 -12.80 -0.10
C ASN A 20 5.34 -12.41 -1.07
N ARG A 21 5.51 -11.12 -1.38
CA ARG A 21 6.54 -10.63 -2.31
C ARG A 21 7.60 -9.82 -1.56
N TYR A 22 8.86 -10.03 -1.94
CA TYR A 22 10.00 -9.20 -1.53
C TYR A 22 10.88 -8.91 -2.75
N ASN A 23 10.76 -7.70 -3.31
CA ASN A 23 11.46 -7.26 -4.52
C ASN A 23 11.46 -5.73 -4.65
N SER A 24 12.04 -5.19 -5.74
CA SER A 24 12.12 -3.74 -6.00
C SER A 24 10.77 -2.99 -5.97
N ARG A 25 9.64 -3.67 -6.22
CA ARG A 25 8.30 -3.08 -6.14
C ARG A 25 7.67 -3.23 -4.76
N ASN A 26 8.08 -4.24 -3.99
CA ASN A 26 7.63 -4.57 -2.63
C ASN A 26 8.86 -4.79 -1.73
N PRO A 27 9.58 -3.72 -1.35
CA PRO A 27 10.91 -3.84 -0.75
C PRO A 27 10.89 -3.97 0.78
N PHE A 28 9.71 -3.95 1.38
CA PHE A 28 9.52 -4.09 2.81
C PHE A 28 8.83 -5.41 3.08
N THR A 29 9.18 -6.04 4.20
CA THR A 29 8.52 -7.27 4.64
C THR A 29 7.08 -6.97 5.05
N LEU A 30 6.27 -8.01 5.22
CA LEU A 30 4.92 -7.86 5.75
C LEU A 30 4.94 -7.22 7.14
N GLU A 31 5.86 -7.63 8.01
CA GLU A 31 6.01 -7.10 9.37
C GLU A 31 6.36 -5.61 9.34
N GLU A 32 7.32 -5.19 8.53
CA GLU A 32 7.69 -3.78 8.39
C GLU A 32 6.55 -2.94 7.82
N THR A 33 5.79 -3.51 6.88
CA THR A 33 4.60 -2.84 6.33
C THR A 33 3.51 -2.70 7.38
N VAL A 34 3.30 -3.72 8.21
CA VAL A 34 2.36 -3.67 9.34
C VAL A 34 2.77 -2.59 10.33
N ASP A 35 4.04 -2.54 10.74
CA ASP A 35 4.56 -1.54 11.67
C ASP A 35 4.35 -0.12 11.13
N MET A 36 4.72 0.12 9.87
CA MET A 36 4.52 1.41 9.21
C MET A 36 3.03 1.80 9.13
N LEU A 37 2.13 0.86 8.83
CA LEU A 37 0.70 1.14 8.79
C LEU A 37 0.13 1.45 10.17
N GLN A 38 0.59 0.76 11.21
CA GLN A 38 0.19 1.02 12.60
C GLN A 38 0.66 2.41 13.07
N LEU A 39 1.89 2.81 12.71
CA LEU A 39 2.39 4.16 12.97
C LEU A 39 1.55 5.22 12.25
N ALA A 40 1.29 5.02 10.94
CA ALA A 40 0.48 5.94 10.15
C ALA A 40 -0.97 6.05 10.67
N LEU A 41 -1.52 4.98 11.26
CA LEU A 41 -2.87 4.94 11.80
C LEU A 41 -2.93 5.09 13.33
N ALA A 42 -1.85 5.58 13.95
CA ALA A 42 -1.80 5.79 15.39
C ALA A 42 -3.01 6.61 15.90
N GLY A 43 -3.58 6.16 17.02
CA GLY A 43 -4.79 6.75 17.60
C GLY A 43 -6.10 6.29 16.96
N ARG A 44 -6.08 5.32 16.04
CA ARG A 44 -7.28 4.61 15.56
C ARG A 44 -7.26 3.17 16.04
N ASP A 45 -8.43 2.66 16.37
CA ASP A 45 -8.70 1.29 16.81
C ASP A 45 -9.70 0.57 15.90
N ASN A 46 -10.38 1.30 15.01
CA ASN A 46 -11.43 0.79 14.15
C ASN A 46 -10.93 0.23 12.81
N TYR A 47 -9.84 -0.55 12.85
CA TYR A 47 -9.33 -1.23 11.66
C TYR A 47 -8.71 -2.59 11.93
N THR A 48 -8.63 -3.41 10.89
CA THR A 48 -7.87 -4.67 10.87
C THR A 48 -6.97 -4.70 9.64
N LEU A 49 -5.68 -4.94 9.86
CA LEU A 49 -4.73 -5.20 8.79
C LEU A 49 -4.80 -6.66 8.40
N ILE A 50 -4.98 -6.94 7.11
CA ILE A 50 -5.10 -8.32 6.61
C ILE A 50 -4.07 -8.54 5.50
N PRO A 51 -3.14 -9.50 5.63
CA PRO A 51 -2.23 -9.88 4.56
C PRO A 51 -3.00 -10.48 3.37
N VAL A 52 -2.74 -10.01 2.17
CA VAL A 52 -3.35 -10.52 0.93
C VAL A 52 -2.23 -10.94 -0.03
N PRO A 53 -1.90 -12.25 -0.10
CA PRO A 53 -0.83 -12.73 -0.97
C PRO A 53 -1.24 -12.72 -2.44
N ASP A 54 -0.27 -12.59 -3.34
CA ASP A 54 -0.49 -12.76 -4.76
C ASP A 54 -0.56 -14.25 -5.12
N LEU A 55 -1.53 -14.61 -5.97
CA LEU A 55 -1.69 -15.98 -6.49
C LEU A 55 -1.32 -16.12 -7.98
N ASP A 56 -1.00 -15.01 -8.66
CA ASP A 56 -0.79 -14.93 -10.12
C ASP A 56 -1.95 -15.54 -10.95
N ASP A 57 -3.14 -15.65 -10.34
CA ASP A 57 -4.38 -16.19 -10.90
C ASP A 57 -5.54 -15.34 -10.37
N GLY A 58 -6.07 -14.45 -11.23
CA GLY A 58 -7.12 -13.51 -10.86
C GLY A 58 -8.39 -14.16 -10.34
N PRO A 59 -8.99 -15.15 -11.03
CA PRO A 59 -10.16 -15.88 -10.53
C PRO A 59 -9.94 -16.54 -9.17
N ARG A 60 -8.80 -17.17 -8.92
CA ARG A 60 -8.49 -17.75 -7.60
C ARG A 60 -8.28 -16.66 -6.55
N TRP A 61 -7.59 -15.58 -6.92
CA TRP A 61 -7.36 -14.44 -6.03
C TRP A 61 -8.68 -13.79 -5.61
N ARG A 62 -9.64 -13.65 -6.53
CA ARG A 62 -11.01 -13.19 -6.25
C ARG A 62 -11.68 -14.05 -5.18
N LEU A 63 -11.65 -15.38 -5.34
CA LEU A 63 -12.25 -16.30 -4.36
C LEU A 63 -11.57 -16.20 -2.99
N MET A 64 -10.24 -16.09 -2.97
CA MET A 64 -9.48 -15.89 -1.73
C MET A 64 -9.86 -14.57 -1.04
N VAL A 65 -9.97 -13.46 -1.77
CA VAL A 65 -10.41 -12.18 -1.20
C VAL A 65 -11.81 -12.30 -0.60
N ARG A 66 -12.73 -13.00 -1.27
CA ARG A 66 -14.07 -13.22 -0.72
C ARG A 66 -14.07 -14.02 0.57
N ASP A 67 -13.22 -15.02 0.66
CA ASP A 67 -13.07 -15.85 1.85
C ASP A 67 -12.47 -15.04 3.01
N ILE A 68 -11.42 -14.27 2.73
CA ILE A 68 -10.71 -13.44 3.70
C ILE A 68 -11.59 -12.33 4.27
N PHE A 69 -12.27 -11.57 3.40
CA PHE A 69 -12.99 -10.36 3.81
C PHE A 69 -14.47 -10.63 4.09
N GLY A 70 -15.02 -11.78 3.68
CA GLY A 70 -16.42 -12.12 3.88
C GLY A 70 -17.36 -11.08 3.27
N THR A 71 -18.41 -10.72 4.00
CA THR A 71 -19.36 -9.69 3.60
C THR A 71 -18.84 -8.29 3.93
N LEU A 72 -18.92 -7.37 2.96
CA LEU A 72 -18.54 -5.97 3.13
C LEU A 72 -19.66 -5.07 2.59
N ASP A 73 -19.87 -3.92 3.22
CA ASP A 73 -20.76 -2.88 2.69
C ASP A 73 -20.23 -2.27 1.39
N ALA A 74 -18.90 -2.12 1.31
CA ALA A 74 -18.20 -1.64 0.13
C ALA A 74 -16.74 -2.12 0.10
N PHE A 75 -16.20 -2.29 -1.11
CA PHE A 75 -14.79 -2.57 -1.37
C PHE A 75 -14.16 -1.37 -2.06
N VAL A 76 -13.05 -0.87 -1.52
CA VAL A 76 -12.38 0.35 -2.02
C VAL A 76 -11.15 -0.02 -2.84
N THR A 77 -11.12 0.36 -4.12
CA THR A 77 -9.95 0.12 -4.99
C THR A 77 -9.88 1.12 -6.14
N ASP A 78 -8.67 1.50 -6.52
CA ASP A 78 -8.41 2.26 -7.76
C ASP A 78 -7.77 1.40 -8.85
N ASN A 79 -7.58 0.10 -8.60
CA ASN A 79 -7.04 -0.82 -9.59
C ASN A 79 -8.18 -1.33 -10.49
N PRO A 80 -8.19 -1.00 -11.80
CA PRO A 80 -9.28 -1.39 -12.70
C PRO A 80 -9.42 -2.91 -12.87
N TYR A 81 -8.32 -3.66 -12.77
CA TYR A 81 -8.34 -5.12 -12.83
C TYR A 81 -9.00 -5.73 -11.59
N VAL A 82 -8.64 -5.25 -10.40
CA VAL A 82 -9.29 -5.68 -9.14
C VAL A 82 -10.76 -5.30 -9.12
N ALA A 83 -11.09 -4.09 -9.56
CA ALA A 83 -12.48 -3.65 -9.72
C ALA A 83 -13.25 -4.58 -10.65
N HIS A 84 -12.68 -4.92 -11.81
CA HIS A 84 -13.33 -5.85 -12.74
C HIS A 84 -13.57 -7.24 -12.12
N LEU A 85 -12.59 -7.78 -11.38
CA LEU A 85 -12.70 -9.09 -10.74
C LEU A 85 -13.79 -9.15 -9.67
N LEU A 86 -13.97 -8.08 -8.90
CA LEU A 86 -14.81 -8.05 -7.69
C LEU A 86 -16.18 -7.39 -7.87
N ARG A 87 -16.46 -6.81 -9.05
CA ARG A 87 -17.70 -6.05 -9.30
C ARG A 87 -19.01 -6.82 -9.07
N GLU A 88 -18.97 -8.15 -9.18
CA GLU A 88 -20.13 -9.01 -8.96
C GLU A 88 -20.28 -9.45 -7.49
N ASP A 89 -19.26 -9.23 -6.65
CA ASP A 89 -19.24 -9.67 -5.24
C ASP A 89 -19.44 -8.52 -4.25
N TYR A 90 -19.00 -7.30 -4.62
CA TYR A 90 -19.02 -6.14 -3.72
C TYR A 90 -19.48 -4.87 -4.43
N LEU A 91 -20.07 -3.96 -3.66
CA LEU A 91 -20.19 -2.56 -4.07
C LEU A 91 -18.80 -1.93 -4.14
N LEU A 92 -18.41 -1.42 -5.32
CA LEU A 92 -17.08 -0.85 -5.52
C LEU A 92 -17.07 0.66 -5.35
N LEU A 93 -16.16 1.16 -4.53
CA LEU A 93 -15.88 2.58 -4.34
C LEU A 93 -14.46 2.90 -4.80
N ARG A 94 -14.28 4.07 -5.42
CA ARG A 94 -12.93 4.59 -5.72
C ARG A 94 -12.38 5.35 -4.52
N PRO A 95 -11.08 5.23 -4.17
CA PRO A 95 -10.49 5.94 -3.03
C PRO A 95 -10.68 7.45 -3.06
N VAL A 96 -10.69 8.04 -4.27
CA VAL A 96 -10.90 9.48 -4.49
C VAL A 96 -12.25 9.98 -3.97
N ALA A 97 -13.26 9.11 -3.86
CA ALA A 97 -14.58 9.45 -3.30
C ALA A 97 -14.55 9.64 -1.78
N LEU A 98 -13.56 9.06 -1.08
CA LEU A 98 -13.40 9.16 0.38
C LEU A 98 -12.47 10.29 0.80
N VAL A 99 -11.54 10.70 -0.07
CA VAL A 99 -10.51 11.68 0.26
C VAL A 99 -10.91 13.08 -0.23
N PRO A 100 -11.12 14.07 0.67
CA PRO A 100 -11.36 15.46 0.31
C PRO A 100 -10.24 16.02 -0.56
N LEU A 101 -10.55 16.96 -1.46
CA LEU A 101 -9.59 17.45 -2.47
C LEU A 101 -8.32 18.01 -1.83
N GLU A 102 -8.47 18.76 -0.75
CA GLU A 102 -7.43 19.37 0.07
C GLU A 102 -6.51 18.36 0.78
N ALA A 103 -6.97 17.12 0.96
CA ALA A 103 -6.21 16.05 1.58
C ALA A 103 -5.56 15.10 0.56
N ARG A 104 -5.70 15.37 -0.73
CA ARG A 104 -5.08 14.55 -1.80
C ARG A 104 -3.63 14.98 -1.98
N VAL A 105 -2.75 13.98 -1.97
CA VAL A 105 -1.31 14.17 -2.18
C VAL A 105 -0.92 13.47 -3.48
N ALA A 106 -0.17 14.16 -4.33
CA ALA A 106 0.36 13.61 -5.58
C ALA A 106 1.68 12.87 -5.33
N VAL A 107 1.65 11.88 -4.43
CA VAL A 107 2.79 11.03 -4.11
C VAL A 107 2.35 9.58 -4.19
N ASP A 108 3.14 8.76 -4.87
CA ASP A 108 2.96 7.32 -4.91
C ASP A 108 4.24 6.58 -4.47
N GLY A 109 4.09 5.27 -4.22
CA GLY A 109 5.22 4.44 -3.78
C GLY A 109 6.35 4.33 -4.81
N THR A 110 6.09 4.54 -6.10
CA THR A 110 7.12 4.55 -7.13
C THR A 110 8.01 5.79 -7.00
N MET A 111 7.42 6.97 -6.73
CA MET A 111 8.16 8.19 -6.43
C MET A 111 9.05 8.02 -5.21
N VAL A 112 8.53 7.44 -4.12
CA VAL A 112 9.30 7.20 -2.89
C VAL A 112 10.48 6.26 -3.16
N ARG A 113 10.24 5.12 -3.83
CA ARG A 113 11.29 4.14 -4.14
C ARG A 113 12.37 4.69 -5.08
N ARG A 114 11.98 5.56 -6.03
CA ARG A 114 12.92 6.27 -6.90
C ARG A 114 13.85 7.18 -6.09
N GLU A 115 13.31 7.98 -5.18
CA GLU A 115 14.12 8.86 -4.33
C GLU A 115 14.97 8.06 -3.33
N LEU A 116 14.45 6.96 -2.78
CA LEU A 116 15.25 6.02 -1.99
C LEU A 116 16.46 5.51 -2.81
N ALA A 117 16.24 5.07 -4.05
CA ALA A 117 17.29 4.55 -4.93
C ALA A 117 18.38 5.59 -5.24
N ARG A 118 17.99 6.85 -5.43
CA ARG A 118 18.90 7.97 -5.70
C ARG A 118 19.64 8.47 -4.46
N GLY A 119 19.24 8.05 -3.27
CA GLY A 119 19.66 8.69 -2.03
C GLY A 119 19.18 10.15 -1.93
N GLY A 120 18.06 10.45 -2.60
CA GLY A 120 17.43 11.77 -2.64
C GLY A 120 16.54 12.04 -1.44
N ASP A 121 15.66 13.04 -1.55
CA ASP A 121 14.80 13.50 -0.44
C ASP A 121 13.49 12.72 -0.34
N TRP A 122 13.60 11.40 -0.17
CA TRP A 122 12.44 10.52 0.00
C TRP A 122 11.69 10.78 1.32
N ARG A 123 12.35 11.36 2.32
CA ARG A 123 11.76 11.67 3.63
C ARG A 123 10.62 12.69 3.52
N ALA A 124 10.72 13.65 2.59
CA ALA A 124 9.66 14.61 2.30
C ALA A 124 8.40 14.01 1.65
N LEU A 125 8.48 12.76 1.15
CA LEU A 125 7.40 12.09 0.43
C LEU A 125 6.56 11.17 1.33
N VAL A 126 6.95 10.97 2.57
CA VAL A 126 6.26 10.07 3.52
C VAL A 126 5.95 10.82 4.83
N PRO A 127 4.97 10.35 5.63
CA PRO A 127 4.76 10.91 6.96
C PRO A 127 6.02 10.83 7.83
N PRO A 128 6.28 11.80 8.71
CA PRO A 128 7.50 11.86 9.52
C PRO A 128 7.78 10.58 10.32
N GLU A 129 6.75 9.99 10.92
CA GLU A 129 6.84 8.75 11.68
C GLU A 129 7.31 7.57 10.83
N ILE A 130 6.97 7.55 9.55
CA ILE A 130 7.40 6.53 8.59
C ILE A 130 8.84 6.78 8.15
N ALA A 131 9.21 8.05 7.94
CA ALA A 131 10.59 8.41 7.65
C ALA A 131 11.53 8.01 8.79
N ASP A 132 11.12 8.23 10.03
CA ASP A 132 11.89 7.87 11.21
C ASP A 132 11.97 6.35 11.41
N TYR A 133 10.87 5.62 11.17
CA TYR A 133 10.90 4.14 11.18
C TYR A 133 11.86 3.56 10.14
N ILE A 134 11.76 4.00 8.88
CA ILE A 134 12.62 3.54 7.79
C ILE A 134 14.10 3.80 8.11
N THR A 135 14.43 5.00 8.59
CA THR A 135 15.82 5.36 8.90
C THR A 135 16.35 4.63 10.14
N SER A 136 15.58 4.54 11.23
CA SER A 136 16.01 3.86 12.46
C SER A 136 16.26 2.36 12.29
N HIS A 137 15.59 1.73 11.33
CA HIS A 137 15.78 0.31 11.00
C HIS A 137 16.72 0.10 9.79
N HIS A 138 17.37 1.16 9.31
CA HIS A 138 18.27 1.14 8.15
C HIS A 138 17.65 0.55 6.87
N LEU A 139 16.33 0.72 6.70
CA LEU A 139 15.60 0.12 5.58
C LEU A 139 15.86 0.87 4.27
N ASP A 140 16.20 2.15 4.32
CA ASP A 140 16.60 2.93 3.14
C ASP A 140 17.97 2.49 2.61
N GLU A 141 18.93 2.23 3.51
CA GLU A 141 20.23 1.66 3.17
C GLU A 141 20.07 0.26 2.59
N ARG A 142 19.23 -0.58 3.22
CA ARG A 142 18.89 -1.92 2.71
C ARG A 142 18.28 -1.84 1.32
N PHE A 143 17.30 -0.96 1.12
CA PHE A 143 16.66 -0.73 -0.17
C PHE A 143 17.70 -0.37 -1.25
N ARG A 144 18.57 0.61 -0.98
CA ARG A 144 19.60 1.03 -1.95
C ARG A 144 20.54 -0.11 -2.31
N ARG A 145 20.97 -0.89 -1.32
CA ARG A 145 21.86 -2.04 -1.50
C ARG A 145 21.22 -3.15 -2.33
N GLU A 146 19.97 -3.48 -2.06
CA GLU A 146 19.30 -4.66 -2.66
C GLU A 146 18.58 -4.33 -3.98
N PHE A 147 17.96 -3.15 -4.08
CA PHE A 147 17.04 -2.81 -5.16
C PHE A 147 17.35 -1.48 -5.85
N GLY A 148 18.34 -0.72 -5.38
CA GLY A 148 18.65 0.62 -5.90
C GLY A 148 18.97 0.62 -7.40
N LEU A 149 19.90 -0.21 -7.84
CA LEU A 149 20.29 -0.31 -9.25
C LEU A 149 19.14 -0.77 -10.15
N GLU A 150 18.38 -1.79 -9.72
CA GLU A 150 17.22 -2.30 -10.45
C GLU A 150 16.16 -1.19 -10.62
N THR A 151 15.87 -0.46 -9.55
CA THR A 151 14.89 0.63 -9.56
C THR A 151 15.31 1.75 -10.51
N LEU A 152 16.59 2.15 -10.51
CA LEU A 152 17.12 3.18 -11.41
C LEU A 152 17.11 2.72 -12.88
N ALA A 153 17.45 1.46 -13.14
CA ALA A 153 17.41 0.91 -14.49
C ALA A 153 15.98 0.92 -15.06
N LEU A 154 14.98 0.50 -14.27
CA LEU A 154 13.57 0.54 -14.67
C LEU A 154 13.10 1.98 -14.94
N ASP A 155 13.56 2.95 -14.14
CA ASP A 155 13.22 4.37 -14.32
C ASP A 155 13.75 4.94 -15.64
N SER A 156 14.98 4.58 -16.02
CA SER A 156 15.60 5.03 -17.28
C SER A 156 14.95 4.47 -18.56
N VAL A 157 14.21 3.36 -18.46
CA VAL A 157 13.52 2.74 -19.60
C VAL A 157 12.13 3.38 -19.82
N VAL A 158 11.58 4.02 -18.79
CA VAL A 158 10.23 4.61 -18.79
C VAL A 158 10.27 6.14 -18.98
N SER A 159 11.46 6.74 -18.94
CA SER A 159 11.72 8.18 -19.15
C SER A 159 11.99 8.51 -20.62
#